data_AF-A0A9E0TAJ2-F1
#
_entry.id   AF-A0A9E0TAJ2-F1
#
_cell.length_a   1.000
_cell.length_b   1.000
_cell.length_c   1.000
_cell.angle_alpha   90.00
_cell.angle_beta   90.00
_cell.angle_gamma   90.00
#
_symmetry.space_group_name_H-M   'P 1'
#
loop_
_entity.id
_entity.type
_entity.pdbx_description
1 polymer ?
#
loop_
_entity_poly.entity_id
_entity_poly.type
_entity_poly.pdbx_seq_one_letter_code
_entity_poly.pdbx_strand_id
1 'polypeptide(L)'
;MGDLKHLDRQVDIWVLFAADAQSHTLLSYCESVLSDEEVDRAKRFVFPEHRRMFFLAHGFTRCVLSRYMGFPPRAWEFSVSPHGKPRIANAGASGMLAFNVSHTSRAVAVAVARPM
;
A
#
# COMPACT_ATOMS: atom_id res chain seq x y z
N MET A 1 8.24 -13.41 7.04
CA MET A 1 8.80 -12.11 6.58
C MET A 1 9.18 -12.33 5.13
N GLY A 2 8.54 -11.66 4.16
CA GLY A 2 8.69 -12.00 2.74
C GLY A 2 10.09 -11.66 2.21
N ASP A 3 10.80 -12.66 1.69
CA ASP A 3 12.09 -12.48 1.00
C ASP A 3 11.83 -12.44 -0.52
N LEU A 4 12.46 -11.50 -1.23
CA LEU A 4 12.38 -11.38 -2.69
C LEU A 4 12.76 -12.67 -3.41
N LYS A 5 13.61 -13.52 -2.81
CA LYS A 5 14.01 -14.82 -3.40
C LYS A 5 12.86 -15.81 -3.53
N HIS A 6 11.82 -15.68 -2.69
CA HIS A 6 10.66 -16.58 -2.71
C HIS A 6 9.69 -16.27 -3.87
N LEU A 7 9.73 -15.06 -4.43
CA LEU A 7 8.76 -14.57 -5.41
C LEU A 7 9.02 -14.98 -6.87
N ASP A 8 10.04 -15.79 -7.18
CA ASP A 8 10.38 -16.15 -8.58
C ASP A 8 9.23 -16.88 -9.33
N ARG A 9 8.28 -17.49 -8.61
CA ARG A 9 7.02 -18.04 -9.16
C ARG A 9 5.83 -17.94 -8.20
N GLN A 10 5.89 -17.03 -7.24
CA GLN A 10 4.89 -16.95 -6.16
C GLN A 10 4.31 -15.56 -6.03
N VAL A 11 3.08 -15.52 -5.52
CA VAL A 11 2.38 -14.28 -5.18
C VAL A 11 2.11 -14.33 -3.69
N ASP A 12 2.64 -13.36 -2.97
CA ASP A 12 2.31 -13.19 -1.56
C ASP A 12 1.07 -12.29 -1.45
N ILE A 13 0.09 -12.72 -0.66
CA ILE A 13 -1.13 -11.96 -0.39
C ILE A 13 -1.13 -11.52 1.07
N TRP A 14 -1.14 -10.21 1.27
CA TRP A 14 -1.26 -9.57 2.59
C TRP A 14 -2.66 -9.04 2.77
N VAL A 15 -3.28 -9.34 3.90
CA VAL A 15 -4.63 -8.87 4.22
C VAL A 15 -4.61 -8.10 5.53
N LEU A 16 -5.22 -6.93 5.53
CA LEU A 16 -5.53 -6.16 6.72
C LEU A 16 -7.05 -6.08 6.86
N PHE A 17 -7.60 -6.60 7.97
CA PHE A 17 -9.01 -6.41 8.29
C PHE A 17 -9.20 -5.11 9.08
N ALA A 18 -10.17 -4.29 8.67
CA ALA A 18 -10.46 -3.01 9.31
C ALA A 18 -10.90 -3.18 10.78
N ALA A 19 -11.46 -4.33 11.13
CA ALA A 19 -11.80 -4.71 12.51
C ALA A 19 -10.56 -4.85 13.41
N ASP A 20 -9.43 -5.31 12.85
CA ASP A 20 -8.16 -5.38 13.58
C ASP A 20 -7.47 -4.01 13.60
N ALA A 21 -7.82 -3.14 12.65
CA ALA A 21 -7.38 -1.76 12.53
C ALA A 21 -8.26 -0.75 13.28
N GLN A 22 -8.95 -1.17 14.34
CA GLN A 22 -9.69 -0.24 15.23
C GLN A 22 -8.75 0.51 16.18
N SER A 23 -7.49 0.06 16.30
CA SER A 23 -6.48 0.79 17.06
C SER A 23 -6.16 2.13 16.40
N HIS A 24 -6.38 3.22 17.14
CA HIS A 24 -6.04 4.58 16.70
C HIS A 24 -4.56 4.67 16.25
N THR A 25 -3.67 3.93 16.94
CA THR A 25 -2.24 3.88 16.61
C THR A 25 -1.96 3.37 15.19
N LEU A 26 -2.68 2.36 14.71
CA LEU A 26 -2.46 1.84 13.36
C LEU A 26 -2.91 2.85 12.30
N LEU A 27 -4.08 3.46 12.50
CA LEU A 27 -4.59 4.46 11.56
C LEU A 27 -3.66 5.69 11.51
N SER A 28 -3.22 6.20 12.66
CA SER A 28 -2.26 7.31 12.73
C SER A 28 -0.92 6.95 12.08
N TYR A 29 -0.46 5.71 12.23
CA TYR A 29 0.75 5.24 11.55
C TYR A 29 0.56 5.16 10.03
N CYS A 30 -0.57 4.64 9.56
CA CYS A 30 -0.88 4.63 8.14
C CYS A 30 -0.92 6.05 7.58
N GLU A 31 -1.55 7.00 8.28
CA GLU A 31 -1.55 8.42 7.88
C GLU A 31 -0.14 9.02 7.81
N SER A 32 0.72 8.75 8.80
CA SER A 32 2.06 9.35 8.87
C SER A 32 3.03 8.87 7.79
N VAL A 33 2.75 7.74 7.16
CA VAL A 33 3.60 7.19 6.08
C VAL A 33 3.13 7.56 4.68
N LEU A 34 2.00 8.26 4.53
CA LEU A 34 1.55 8.75 3.23
C LEU A 34 2.39 9.96 2.77
N SER A 35 2.38 10.20 1.46
CA SER A 35 2.84 11.47 0.90
C SER A 35 1.84 12.59 1.20
N ASP A 36 2.30 13.82 1.17
CA ASP A 36 1.47 14.99 1.46
C ASP A 36 0.29 15.09 0.45
N GLU A 37 0.53 14.75 -0.82
CA GLU A 37 -0.49 14.69 -1.87
C GLU A 37 -1.59 13.64 -1.59
N GLU A 38 -1.19 12.47 -1.08
CA GLU A 38 -2.14 11.42 -0.69
C GLU A 38 -2.93 11.83 0.56
N VAL A 39 -2.29 12.47 1.54
CA VAL A 39 -2.97 13.02 2.73
C VAL A 39 -4.01 14.06 2.31
N ASP A 40 -3.67 14.97 1.42
CA ASP A 40 -4.61 15.98 0.90
C ASP A 40 -5.75 15.33 0.12
N ARG A 41 -5.46 14.29 -0.67
CA ARG A 41 -6.50 13.50 -1.34
C ARG A 41 -7.42 12.80 -0.34
N ALA A 42 -6.89 12.24 0.73
CA ALA A 42 -7.68 11.60 1.77
C ALA A 42 -8.62 12.61 2.46
N LYS A 43 -8.12 13.82 2.74
CA LYS A 43 -8.90 14.90 3.36
C LYS A 43 -10.09 15.38 2.50
N ARG A 44 -10.06 15.16 1.18
CA ARG A 44 -11.17 15.50 0.27
C ARG A 44 -12.35 14.53 0.32
N PHE A 45 -12.23 13.35 0.95
CA PHE A 45 -13.38 12.47 1.14
C PHE A 45 -14.39 13.06 2.13
N VAL A 46 -15.66 13.15 1.70
CA VAL A 46 -16.78 13.61 2.53
C VAL A 46 -17.08 12.60 3.64
N PHE A 47 -17.07 11.30 3.32
CA PHE A 47 -17.38 10.25 4.28
C PHE A 47 -16.13 9.82 5.07
N PRO A 48 -16.17 9.86 6.42
CA PRO A 48 -15.04 9.44 7.27
C PRO A 48 -14.60 8.00 7.02
N GLU A 49 -15.54 7.10 6.72
CA GLU A 49 -15.28 5.69 6.38
C GLU A 49 -14.36 5.58 5.15
N HIS A 50 -14.66 6.33 4.09
CA HIS A 50 -13.86 6.32 2.85
C HIS A 50 -12.46 6.90 3.10
N ARG A 51 -12.37 7.98 3.89
CA ARG A 51 -11.09 8.56 4.31
C ARG A 51 -10.24 7.55 5.09
N ARG A 52 -10.85 6.87 6.06
CA ARG A 52 -10.21 5.82 6.86
C ARG A 52 -9.70 4.70 5.97
N MET A 53 -10.54 4.18 5.06
CA MET A 53 -10.14 3.11 4.16
C MET A 53 -9.05 3.53 3.18
N PHE A 54 -9.05 4.79 2.75
CA PHE A 54 -7.96 5.34 1.95
C PHE A 54 -6.63 5.30 2.71
N PHE A 55 -6.61 5.78 3.96
CA PHE A 55 -5.41 5.72 4.81
C PHE A 55 -4.93 4.28 5.02
N LEU A 56 -5.84 3.38 5.40
CA LEU A 56 -5.50 1.98 5.61
C LEU A 56 -4.96 1.35 4.33
N ALA A 57 -5.61 1.54 3.18
CA ALA A 57 -5.19 0.92 1.93
C ALA A 57 -3.80 1.41 1.47
N HIS A 58 -3.59 2.72 1.46
CA HIS A 58 -2.33 3.31 0.99
C HIS A 58 -1.19 3.08 2.00
N GLY A 59 -1.45 3.28 3.29
CA GLY A 59 -0.45 3.08 4.34
C GLY A 59 -0.04 1.61 4.46
N PHE A 60 -1.00 0.69 4.44
CA PHE A 60 -0.72 -0.75 4.47
C PHE A 60 0.07 -1.19 3.23
N THR A 61 -0.30 -0.72 2.03
CA THR A 61 0.44 -1.02 0.80
C THR A 61 1.90 -0.59 0.92
N ARG A 62 2.18 0.65 1.34
CA ARG A 62 3.54 1.15 1.56
C ARG A 62 4.31 0.29 2.56
N CYS A 63 3.68 -0.08 3.67
CA CYS A 63 4.29 -0.94 4.68
C CYS A 63 4.60 -2.35 4.15
N VAL A 64 3.69 -2.95 3.40
CA VAL A 64 3.88 -4.28 2.79
C VAL A 64 5.06 -4.24 1.81
N LEU A 65 5.13 -3.25 0.91
CA LEU A 65 6.22 -3.14 -0.06
C LEU A 65 7.58 -2.95 0.64
N SER A 66 7.63 -2.17 1.73
CA SER A 66 8.83 -2.00 2.56
C SER A 66 9.35 -3.30 3.21
N ARG A 67 8.53 -4.36 3.26
CA ARG A 67 9.00 -5.67 3.73
C ARG A 67 9.83 -6.40 2.68
N TYR A 68 9.60 -6.10 1.40
CA TYR A 68 10.30 -6.72 0.27
C TYR A 68 11.52 -5.91 -0.15
N MET A 69 11.46 -4.59 -0.02
CA MET A 69 12.54 -3.69 -0.41
C MET A 69 12.85 -2.75 0.76
N GLY A 70 14.13 -2.46 1.00
CA GLY A 70 14.60 -1.65 2.14
C GLY A 70 14.21 -0.15 2.11
N PHE A 71 13.18 0.24 1.38
CA PHE A 71 12.65 1.60 1.41
C PHE A 71 11.80 1.81 2.66
N PRO A 72 11.93 2.94 3.37
CA PRO A 72 10.96 3.29 4.40
C PRO A 72 9.58 3.54 3.76
N PRO A 73 8.46 3.25 4.45
CA PRO A 73 7.11 3.33 3.85
C PRO A 73 6.79 4.68 3.17
N ARG A 74 7.25 5.80 3.76
CA ARG A 74 7.02 7.15 3.20
C ARG A 74 7.85 7.44 1.95
N ALA A 75 8.96 6.74 1.73
CA ALA A 75 9.81 6.96 0.56
C ALA A 75 9.30 6.27 -0.71
N TRP A 76 8.24 5.46 -0.64
CA TRP A 76 7.64 4.90 -1.85
C TRP A 76 7.04 6.00 -2.72
N GLU A 77 7.33 5.95 -4.00
CA GLU A 77 6.79 6.81 -5.03
C GLU A 77 5.94 5.96 -5.97
N PHE A 78 4.76 6.46 -6.30
CA PHE A 78 3.82 5.77 -7.18
C PHE A 78 3.47 6.64 -8.37
N SER A 79 3.47 6.04 -9.56
CA SER A 79 2.84 6.62 -10.74
C SER A 79 1.47 6.00 -10.95
N VAL A 80 0.55 6.77 -11.53
CA VAL A 80 -0.79 6.30 -11.87
C VAL A 80 -0.83 6.06 -13.37
N SER A 81 -1.18 4.84 -13.78
CA SER A 81 -1.38 4.56 -15.21
C SER A 81 -2.60 5.30 -15.76
N PRO A 82 -2.76 5.42 -17.09
CA PRO A 82 -3.97 5.99 -17.69
C PRO A 82 -5.29 5.30 -17.25
N HIS A 83 -5.21 4.05 -16.79
CA HIS A 83 -6.34 3.28 -16.28
C HIS A 83 -6.48 3.34 -14.75
N GLY A 84 -5.76 4.25 -14.07
CA GLY A 84 -5.86 4.46 -12.64
C GLY A 84 -5.08 3.46 -11.77
N LYS A 85 -4.36 2.49 -12.36
CA LYS A 85 -3.62 1.47 -11.61
C LYS A 85 -2.28 2.04 -11.12
N PRO A 86 -1.99 2.01 -9.81
CA PRO A 86 -0.71 2.48 -9.29
C PRO A 86 0.43 1.54 -9.68
N ARG A 87 1.60 2.12 -9.95
CA ARG A 87 2.86 1.41 -10.25
C ARG A 87 3.99 2.01 -9.43
N ILE A 88 4.97 1.20 -9.06
CA ILE A 88 6.18 1.65 -8.35
C ILE A 88 7.02 2.51 -9.29
N ALA A 89 7.30 3.75 -8.85
CA ALA A 89 8.10 4.72 -9.59
C ALA A 89 9.53 4.86 -9.03
N ASN A 90 9.82 4.35 -7.83
CA ASN A 90 11.16 4.37 -7.27
C ASN A 90 12.18 3.69 -8.21
N ALA A 91 13.22 4.42 -8.61
CA ALA A 91 14.22 3.94 -9.57
C ALA A 91 14.87 2.59 -9.16
N GLY A 92 15.07 2.36 -7.86
CA GLY A 92 15.68 1.12 -7.33
C GLY A 92 14.70 -0.04 -7.07
N ALA A 93 13.41 0.13 -7.35
CA ALA A 93 12.40 -0.93 -7.17
C ALA A 93 11.49 -1.12 -8.38
N SER A 94 11.42 -0.15 -9.29
CA SER A 94 10.70 -0.27 -10.53
C SER A 94 11.28 -1.42 -11.35
N GLY A 95 10.43 -2.33 -11.82
CA GLY A 95 10.86 -3.55 -12.53
C GLY A 95 11.40 -4.67 -11.65
N MET A 96 11.55 -4.48 -10.33
CA MET A 96 11.91 -5.55 -9.40
C MET A 96 10.69 -6.13 -8.66
N LEU A 97 9.66 -5.31 -8.48
CA LEU A 97 8.47 -5.66 -7.71
C LEU A 97 7.21 -5.16 -8.43
N ALA A 98 6.20 -6.01 -8.50
CA ALA A 98 4.87 -5.69 -8.97
C ALA A 98 3.88 -5.88 -7.83
N PHE A 99 2.85 -5.04 -7.79
CA PHE A 99 1.80 -5.17 -6.80
C PHE A 99 0.42 -4.88 -7.37
N ASN A 100 -0.59 -5.35 -6.64
CA ASN A 100 -1.97 -4.93 -6.81
C ASN A 100 -2.60 -4.75 -5.44
N VAL A 101 -3.47 -3.74 -5.32
CA VAL A 101 -4.24 -3.47 -4.11
C VAL A 101 -5.72 -3.50 -4.44
N SER A 102 -6.49 -4.13 -3.57
CA SER A 102 -7.95 -4.12 -3.58
C SER A 102 -8.44 -3.86 -2.16
N HIS A 103 -9.57 -3.19 -2.00
CA HIS A 103 -10.16 -2.97 -0.70
C HIS A 103 -11.68 -2.99 -0.76
N THR A 104 -12.28 -3.31 0.37
CA THR A 104 -13.70 -3.15 0.67
C THR A 104 -13.84 -2.20 1.87
N SER A 105 -15.05 -1.94 2.35
CA SER A 105 -15.22 -1.23 3.62
C SER A 105 -14.63 -1.96 4.83
N ARG A 106 -14.28 -3.25 4.71
CA ARG A 106 -13.86 -4.09 5.85
C ARG A 106 -12.46 -4.66 5.75
N ALA A 107 -11.82 -4.59 4.59
CA ALA A 107 -10.51 -5.19 4.40
C ALA A 107 -9.71 -4.52 3.28
N VAL A 108 -8.39 -4.60 3.38
CA VAL A 108 -7.43 -4.27 2.32
C VAL A 108 -6.65 -5.55 2.00
N ALA A 109 -6.54 -5.89 0.72
CA ALA A 109 -5.68 -6.95 0.22
C ALA A 109 -4.60 -6.36 -0.68
N VAL A 110 -3.35 -6.77 -0.46
CA VAL A 110 -2.20 -6.38 -1.26
C VAL A 110 -1.52 -7.65 -1.78
N ALA A 111 -1.53 -7.83 -3.09
CA ALA A 111 -0.80 -8.90 -3.77
C ALA A 111 0.56 -8.36 -4.22
N VAL A 112 1.63 -9.12 -3.96
CA VAL A 112 3.01 -8.77 -4.32
C VAL A 112 3.67 -9.93 -5.06
N ALA A 113 4.36 -9.62 -6.16
CA ALA A 113 5.06 -10.58 -6.99
C ALA A 113 6.26 -9.95 -7.69
N ARG A 114 7.17 -10.76 -8.25
CA ARG A 114 8.13 -10.25 -9.24
C ARG A 114 7.42 -10.01 -10.57
N PRO A 115 7.69 -8.89 -11.26
CA PRO A 115 7.23 -8.70 -12.63
C PRO A 115 7.86 -9.76 -13.54
N MET A 116 7.07 -10.29 -14.47
CA MET A 116 7.55 -11.20 -15.53
C MET A 116 8.30 -10.44 -16.61
#